data_AF-A0A2G4FVT2-F1
#
_entry.id   AF-A0A2G4FVT2-F1
#
_cell.length_a   1.000
_cell.length_b   1.000
_cell.length_c   1.000
_cell.angle_alpha   90.00
_cell.angle_beta   90.00
_cell.angle_gamma   90.00
#
_symmetry.space_group_name_H-M   'P 1'
#
loop_
_entity.id
_entity.type
_entity.pdbx_description
1 polymer ?
#
loop_
_entity_poly.entity_id
_entity_poly.type
_entity_poly.pdbx_seq_one_letter_code
_entity_poly.pdbx_strand_id
1 'polypeptide(L)'
;MLLTAAGPSLLLLAACSGGTTADRAKAEEAKLAAGPSCVSTDTTPVGLAVLDFITKAVPLPKRFLSAAGTDSAVPDDGFKMLQDKGPTYFYSSDTVAQRKIREKLEEVGPYPSMLVVFRGTTDADNGNTVTVRLGGHYVGGDDHGTVSPTRSFEVRCDTTGWKVAASTTEGGA
;
A
#
# COMPACT_ATOMS: atom_id res chain seq x y z
N MET A 1 88.41 -1.62 -12.55
CA MET A 1 87.58 -2.42 -13.49
C MET A 1 86.22 -1.74 -13.57
N LEU A 2 85.82 -1.33 -14.80
CA LEU A 2 84.48 -1.21 -15.41
C LEU A 2 83.27 -0.97 -14.46
N LEU A 3 82.32 -0.04 -14.65
CA LEU A 3 81.72 0.49 -15.88
C LEU A 3 80.82 1.72 -15.57
N THR A 4 80.67 2.62 -16.55
CA THR A 4 79.76 3.78 -16.67
C THR A 4 78.31 3.44 -17.03
N ALA A 5 77.32 4.25 -16.59
CA ALA A 5 76.08 4.67 -17.31
C ALA A 5 75.38 5.76 -16.45
N ALA A 6 75.14 7.03 -16.85
CA ALA A 6 74.36 7.62 -17.95
C ALA A 6 72.82 7.50 -17.80
N GLY A 7 72.12 8.64 -17.68
CA GLY A 7 70.74 8.80 -18.17
C GLY A 7 69.68 9.41 -17.23
N PRO A 8 69.10 10.58 -17.53
CA PRO A 8 67.98 11.21 -16.81
C PRO A 8 66.61 10.83 -17.41
N SER A 9 65.53 10.76 -16.62
CA SER A 9 64.12 10.76 -17.08
C SER A 9 63.19 11.10 -15.91
N LEU A 10 62.66 12.32 -15.83
CA LEU A 10 61.36 12.77 -16.35
C LEU A 10 60.14 12.06 -15.72
N LEU A 11 59.50 12.85 -14.84
CA LEU A 11 58.12 12.87 -14.39
C LEU A 11 57.12 12.04 -15.22
N LEU A 12 56.40 11.14 -14.55
CA LEU A 12 55.03 10.76 -14.93
C LEU A 12 54.14 10.91 -13.70
N LEU A 13 53.36 11.98 -13.71
CA LEU A 13 52.17 12.18 -12.87
C LEU A 13 51.19 11.03 -13.15
N ALA A 14 51.16 10.03 -12.27
CA ALA A 14 50.03 9.11 -12.21
C ALA A 14 48.86 9.83 -11.52
N ALA A 15 48.04 10.49 -12.33
CA ALA A 15 46.75 11.01 -11.89
C ALA A 15 45.83 9.83 -11.53
N CYS A 16 45.70 9.54 -10.23
CA CYS A 16 44.67 8.68 -9.68
C CYS A 16 43.29 9.34 -9.87
N SER A 17 42.69 9.17 -11.04
CA SER A 17 41.32 9.61 -11.36
C SER A 17 40.37 8.43 -11.64
N GLY A 18 40.68 7.25 -11.08
CA GLY A 18 39.91 6.02 -11.30
C GLY A 18 38.75 5.76 -10.33
N GLY A 19 38.57 6.55 -9.27
CA GLY A 19 37.53 6.29 -8.24
C GLY A 19 36.13 6.71 -8.66
N THR A 20 36.00 7.86 -9.31
CA THR A 20 34.69 8.49 -9.57
C THR A 20 33.79 7.73 -10.54
N THR A 21 34.35 6.99 -11.51
CA THR A 21 33.57 6.21 -12.49
C THR A 21 33.17 4.85 -11.95
N ALA A 22 34.02 4.19 -11.18
CA ALA A 22 33.70 2.91 -10.55
C ALA A 22 32.65 3.08 -9.43
N ASP A 23 32.75 4.14 -8.64
CA ASP A 23 31.75 4.45 -7.60
C ASP A 23 30.41 4.87 -8.20
N ARG A 24 30.42 5.59 -9.33
CA ARG A 24 29.20 5.93 -10.06
C ARG A 24 28.54 4.71 -10.70
N ALA A 25 29.33 3.80 -11.29
CA ALA A 25 28.81 2.55 -11.85
C ALA A 25 28.18 1.67 -10.76
N LYS A 26 28.83 1.53 -9.60
CA LYS A 26 28.26 0.82 -8.45
C LYS A 26 27.00 1.49 -7.88
N ALA A 27 26.94 2.82 -7.87
CA ALA A 27 25.76 3.56 -7.44
C ALA A 27 24.58 3.40 -8.43
N GLU A 28 24.84 3.38 -9.73
CA GLU A 28 23.82 3.12 -10.75
C GLU A 28 23.35 1.65 -10.71
N GLU A 29 24.25 0.69 -10.53
CA GLU A 29 23.89 -0.73 -10.31
C GLU A 29 23.08 -0.92 -9.03
N ALA A 30 23.43 -0.22 -7.94
CA ALA A 30 22.65 -0.24 -6.70
C ALA A 30 21.26 0.39 -6.87
N LYS A 31 21.13 1.46 -7.67
CA LYS A 31 19.83 2.05 -8.01
C LYS A 31 18.99 1.15 -8.91
N LEU A 32 19.61 0.49 -9.89
CA LEU A 32 18.96 -0.51 -10.75
C LEU A 32 18.50 -1.74 -9.95
N ALA A 33 19.30 -2.18 -8.98
CA ALA A 33 18.93 -3.27 -8.06
C ALA A 33 17.85 -2.87 -7.04
N ALA A 34 17.77 -1.58 -6.68
CA ALA A 34 16.75 -1.06 -5.76
C ALA A 34 15.35 -0.92 -6.40
N GLY A 35 15.26 -0.88 -7.74
CA GLY A 35 14.01 -0.69 -8.46
C GLY A 35 13.41 0.72 -8.28
N PRO A 36 12.21 0.99 -8.83
CA PRO A 36 11.56 2.28 -8.70
C PRO A 36 11.22 2.58 -7.24
N SER A 37 11.61 3.74 -6.71
CA SER A 37 11.27 4.14 -5.33
C SER A 37 10.00 4.97 -5.31
N CYS A 38 8.84 4.35 -5.07
CA CYS A 38 7.59 5.08 -4.89
C CYS A 38 7.51 5.68 -3.48
N VAL A 39 8.05 6.89 -3.32
CA VAL A 39 7.89 7.71 -2.11
C VAL A 39 6.74 8.69 -2.32
N SER A 40 5.53 8.16 -2.49
CA SER A 40 4.31 8.99 -2.57
C SER A 40 3.56 8.93 -1.25
N THR A 41 3.25 10.08 -0.67
CA THR A 41 2.37 10.19 0.50
C THR A 41 0.89 10.17 0.12
N ASP A 42 0.57 10.52 -1.13
CA ASP A 42 -0.80 10.74 -1.58
C ASP A 42 -1.41 9.46 -2.18
N THR A 43 -0.56 8.56 -2.67
CA THR A 43 -0.95 7.27 -3.26
C THR A 43 -0.17 6.15 -2.61
N THR A 44 -0.76 5.52 -1.60
CA THR A 44 -0.14 4.37 -0.91
C THR A 44 -0.80 3.06 -1.33
N PRO A 45 -0.10 1.91 -1.20
CA PRO A 45 -0.68 0.62 -1.54
C PRO A 45 -2.00 0.32 -0.83
N VAL A 46 -2.07 0.62 0.46
CA VAL A 46 -3.29 0.41 1.26
C VAL A 46 -4.41 1.32 0.78
N GLY A 47 -4.12 2.61 0.53
CA GLY A 47 -5.11 3.55 0.02
C GLY A 47 -5.71 3.11 -1.32
N LEU A 48 -4.86 2.68 -2.26
CA LEU A 48 -5.29 2.19 -3.57
C LEU A 48 -6.13 0.91 -3.47
N ALA A 49 -5.71 -0.05 -2.63
CA ALA A 49 -6.45 -1.28 -2.43
C ALA A 49 -7.84 -1.03 -1.80
N VAL A 50 -7.92 -0.15 -0.79
CA VAL A 50 -9.19 0.23 -0.16
C VAL A 50 -10.12 0.91 -1.15
N LEU A 51 -9.60 1.86 -1.93
CA LEU A 51 -10.38 2.54 -2.98
C LEU A 51 -10.93 1.56 -4.01
N ASP A 52 -10.11 0.63 -4.50
CA ASP A 52 -10.54 -0.38 -5.46
C ASP A 52 -11.58 -1.34 -4.86
N PHE A 53 -11.38 -1.76 -3.61
CA PHE A 53 -12.29 -2.63 -2.89
C PHE A 53 -13.70 -2.03 -2.75
N ILE A 54 -13.81 -0.79 -2.26
CA ILE A 54 -15.10 -0.15 -1.98
C ILE A 54 -15.83 0.29 -3.26
N THR A 55 -15.11 0.63 -4.32
CA THR A 55 -15.72 1.05 -5.60
C THR A 55 -16.23 -0.12 -6.42
N LYS A 56 -15.67 -1.32 -6.22
CA LYS A 56 -16.10 -2.57 -6.86
C LYS A 56 -16.90 -3.49 -5.93
N ALA A 57 -17.31 -2.99 -4.78
CA ALA A 57 -18.16 -3.72 -3.85
C ALA A 57 -19.61 -3.78 -4.35
N VAL A 58 -20.28 -4.89 -4.08
CA VAL A 58 -21.70 -5.09 -4.39
C VAL A 58 -22.39 -5.58 -3.12
N PRO A 59 -23.49 -4.93 -2.68
CA PRO A 59 -24.01 -3.63 -3.14
C PRO A 59 -23.01 -2.47 -2.99
N LEU A 60 -23.15 -1.38 -3.73
CA LEU A 60 -22.18 -0.28 -3.62
C LEU A 60 -22.33 0.46 -2.27
N PRO A 61 -21.35 0.41 -1.35
CA PRO A 61 -21.44 1.07 -0.05
C PRO A 61 -21.54 2.59 -0.21
N LYS A 62 -22.38 3.21 0.62
CA LYS A 62 -22.55 4.66 0.71
C LYS A 62 -22.00 5.23 2.02
N ARG A 63 -21.75 4.36 2.99
CA ARG A 63 -21.20 4.67 4.31
C ARG A 63 -20.20 3.58 4.68
N PHE A 64 -19.22 3.96 5.48
CA PHE A 64 -18.11 3.08 5.84
C PHE A 64 -18.00 2.95 7.35
N LEU A 65 -17.53 1.80 7.79
CA LEU A 65 -17.21 1.51 9.17
C LEU A 65 -15.79 0.95 9.24
N SER A 66 -15.05 1.30 10.29
CA SER A 66 -13.71 0.76 10.57
C SER A 66 -13.68 0.13 11.97
N ALA A 67 -13.06 -1.05 12.08
CA ALA A 67 -12.93 -1.80 13.32
C ALA A 67 -11.86 -1.22 14.25
N ALA A 68 -12.02 0.05 14.65
CA ALA A 68 -11.03 0.80 15.43
C ALA A 68 -10.54 0.05 16.67
N GLY A 69 -9.21 0.11 16.88
CA GLY A 69 -8.55 -0.50 18.02
C GLY A 69 -8.33 -2.01 17.91
N THR A 70 -8.56 -2.61 16.74
CA THR A 70 -8.29 -4.03 16.47
C THR A 70 -7.22 -4.20 15.39
N ASP A 71 -6.69 -5.41 15.25
CA ASP A 71 -5.80 -5.82 14.15
C ASP A 71 -6.47 -5.75 12.77
N SER A 72 -7.80 -5.69 12.76
CA SER A 72 -8.64 -5.62 11.57
C SER A 72 -9.02 -4.18 11.19
N ALA A 73 -8.54 -3.18 11.94
CA ALA A 73 -8.75 -1.77 11.63
C ALA A 73 -8.07 -1.42 10.30
N VAL A 74 -8.76 -0.63 9.47
CA VAL A 74 -8.16 -0.08 8.26
C VAL A 74 -7.06 0.91 8.65
N PRO A 75 -5.82 0.76 8.14
CA PRO A 75 -4.74 1.70 8.40
C PRO A 75 -5.09 3.13 7.95
N ASP A 76 -4.43 4.14 8.52
CA ASP A 76 -4.75 5.56 8.33
C ASP A 76 -4.91 5.98 6.86
N ASP A 77 -4.04 5.51 5.96
CA ASP A 77 -4.13 5.85 4.54
C ASP A 77 -5.36 5.26 3.87
N GLY A 78 -5.72 4.02 4.23
CA GLY A 78 -6.98 3.43 3.79
C GLY A 78 -8.19 4.11 4.43
N PHE A 79 -8.07 4.54 5.69
CA PHE A 79 -9.14 5.23 6.40
C PHE A 79 -9.47 6.60 5.78
N LYS A 80 -8.45 7.37 5.36
CA LYS A 80 -8.64 8.61 4.58
C LYS A 80 -9.44 8.34 3.31
N MET A 81 -9.15 7.25 2.58
CA MET A 81 -9.90 6.89 1.37
C MET A 81 -11.37 6.57 1.67
N LEU A 82 -11.69 5.97 2.82
CA LEU A 82 -13.09 5.78 3.24
C LEU A 82 -13.78 7.13 3.48
N GLN A 83 -13.11 8.05 4.19
CA GLN A 83 -13.64 9.38 4.50
C GLN A 83 -13.87 10.21 3.24
N ASP A 84 -12.96 10.11 2.26
CA ASP A 84 -13.09 10.79 0.97
C ASP A 84 -14.28 10.27 0.14
N LYS A 85 -14.67 9.01 0.32
CA LYS A 85 -15.81 8.41 -0.40
C LYS A 85 -17.14 8.53 0.33
N GLY A 86 -17.15 8.75 1.64
CA GLY A 86 -18.40 8.96 2.36
C GLY A 86 -18.29 8.95 3.87
N PRO A 87 -19.43 9.09 4.57
CA PRO A 87 -19.49 9.09 6.02
C PRO A 87 -18.86 7.81 6.59
N THR A 88 -17.88 8.00 7.46
CA THR A 88 -17.11 6.91 8.06
C THR A 88 -17.25 6.93 9.57
N TYR A 89 -17.56 5.79 10.18
CA TYR A 89 -17.73 5.66 11.63
C TYR A 89 -16.83 4.58 12.21
N PHE A 90 -16.48 4.72 13.49
CA PHE A 90 -15.79 3.66 14.22
C PHE A 90 -16.78 2.62 14.73
N TYR A 91 -16.48 1.35 14.45
CA TYR A 91 -17.28 0.20 14.83
C TYR A 91 -16.42 -0.74 15.66
N SER A 92 -16.27 -0.41 16.94
CA SER A 92 -15.49 -1.17 17.91
C SER A 92 -16.14 -2.51 18.26
N SER A 93 -15.45 -3.34 19.04
CA SER A 93 -16.00 -4.58 19.62
C SER A 93 -17.01 -4.35 20.76
N ASP A 94 -17.11 -3.14 21.32
CA ASP A 94 -18.13 -2.78 22.33
C ASP A 94 -19.55 -2.86 21.75
N THR A 95 -20.35 -3.77 22.28
CA THR A 95 -21.72 -4.06 21.85
C THR A 95 -22.67 -2.88 22.06
N VAL A 96 -22.44 -2.03 23.06
CA VAL A 96 -23.25 -0.83 23.31
C VAL A 96 -22.94 0.23 22.25
N ALA A 97 -21.66 0.44 21.95
CA ALA A 97 -21.24 1.34 20.87
C ALA A 97 -21.75 0.87 19.51
N GLN A 98 -21.63 -0.43 19.21
CA GLN A 98 -22.16 -1.01 17.97
C GLN A 98 -23.66 -0.79 17.81
N ARG A 99 -24.45 -0.97 18.90
CA ARG A 99 -25.90 -0.73 18.86
C ARG A 99 -26.21 0.72 18.53
N LYS A 100 -25.54 1.68 19.19
CA LYS A 100 -25.72 3.12 18.90
C LYS A 100 -25.38 3.48 17.45
N ILE A 101 -24.33 2.86 16.90
CA ILE A 101 -23.99 3.06 15.49
C ILE A 101 -25.08 2.49 14.59
N ARG A 102 -25.59 1.28 14.85
CA ARG A 102 -26.70 0.73 14.05
C ARG A 102 -27.97 1.59 14.11
N GLU A 103 -28.36 2.02 15.31
CA GLU A 103 -29.49 2.94 15.50
C GLU A 103 -29.31 4.23 14.66
N LYS A 104 -28.12 4.82 14.70
CA LYS A 104 -27.80 6.00 13.88
C LYS A 104 -27.83 5.70 12.38
N LEU A 105 -27.36 4.53 11.96
CA LEU A 105 -27.39 4.15 10.55
C LEU A 105 -28.83 3.97 10.05
N GLU A 106 -29.71 3.41 10.87
CA GLU A 106 -31.13 3.27 10.58
C GLU A 106 -31.86 4.62 10.53
N GLU A 107 -31.59 5.52 11.48
CA GLU A 107 -32.17 6.87 11.53
C GLU A 107 -31.88 7.67 10.26
N VAL A 108 -30.64 7.59 9.76
CA VAL A 108 -30.21 8.31 8.54
C VAL A 108 -30.77 7.66 7.27
N GLY A 109 -31.25 6.41 7.34
CA GLY A 109 -31.92 5.72 6.25
C GLY A 109 -31.23 4.42 5.79
N PRO A 110 -31.88 3.65 4.90
CA PRO A 110 -31.48 2.29 4.52
C PRO A 110 -30.31 2.25 3.52
N TYR A 111 -29.29 3.08 3.71
CA TYR A 111 -28.14 3.10 2.82
C TYR A 111 -27.17 1.94 3.13
N PRO A 112 -26.62 1.26 2.11
CA PRO A 112 -25.63 0.20 2.32
C PRO A 112 -24.41 0.74 3.07
N SER A 113 -24.11 0.16 4.23
CA SER A 113 -23.02 0.59 5.09
C SER A 113 -22.06 -0.57 5.30
N MET A 114 -20.81 -0.41 4.91
CA MET A 114 -19.83 -1.49 4.95
C MET A 114 -18.81 -1.27 6.05
N LEU A 115 -18.69 -2.25 6.95
CA LEU A 115 -17.51 -2.46 7.76
C LEU A 115 -16.40 -3.04 6.90
N VAL A 116 -15.38 -2.23 6.63
CA VAL A 116 -14.19 -2.64 5.90
C VAL A 116 -13.23 -3.29 6.89
N VAL A 117 -12.80 -4.51 6.56
CA VAL A 117 -11.97 -5.36 7.43
C VAL A 117 -10.60 -5.51 6.78
N PHE A 118 -9.58 -4.96 7.43
CA PHE A 118 -8.21 -5.17 7.03
C PHE A 118 -7.74 -6.57 7.46
N ARG A 119 -7.09 -7.30 6.55
CA ARG A 119 -6.61 -8.67 6.80
C ARG A 119 -5.08 -8.78 6.75
N GLY A 120 -4.38 -7.65 6.69
CA GLY A 120 -2.93 -7.58 6.64
C GLY A 120 -2.37 -7.18 5.27
N THR A 121 -1.07 -6.94 5.26
CA THR A 121 -0.25 -6.73 4.07
C THR A 121 0.95 -7.68 4.05
N THR A 122 1.49 -7.93 2.86
CA THR A 122 2.79 -8.58 2.68
C THR A 122 3.58 -7.85 1.60
N ASP A 123 4.86 -7.61 1.86
CA ASP A 123 5.76 -6.93 0.93
C ASP A 123 6.63 -7.94 0.16
N ALA A 124 6.90 -7.64 -1.09
CA ALA A 124 7.77 -8.37 -1.99
C ALA A 124 8.60 -7.39 -2.85
N ASP A 125 9.53 -7.92 -3.63
CA ASP A 125 10.36 -7.15 -4.58
C ASP A 125 11.05 -5.94 -3.94
N ASN A 126 11.67 -6.14 -2.77
CA ASN A 126 12.32 -5.09 -1.96
C ASN A 126 11.37 -3.94 -1.57
N GLY A 127 10.07 -4.23 -1.41
CA GLY A 127 9.05 -3.26 -1.07
C GLY A 127 8.43 -2.56 -2.27
N ASN A 128 8.70 -3.01 -3.51
CA ASN A 128 8.09 -2.47 -4.72
C ASN A 128 6.78 -3.18 -5.10
N THR A 129 6.48 -4.30 -4.46
CA THR A 129 5.18 -4.99 -4.59
C THR A 129 4.61 -5.18 -3.20
N VAL A 130 3.38 -4.70 -2.98
CA VAL A 130 2.65 -4.86 -1.72
C VAL A 130 1.33 -5.56 -2.01
N THR A 131 1.11 -6.69 -1.34
CA THR A 131 -0.17 -7.38 -1.38
C THR A 131 -1.01 -6.94 -0.18
N VAL A 132 -2.21 -6.43 -0.43
CA VAL A 132 -3.14 -5.97 0.60
C VAL A 132 -4.37 -6.88 0.61
N ARG A 133 -4.78 -7.38 1.77
CA ARG A 133 -5.98 -8.23 1.89
C ARG A 133 -7.09 -7.49 2.62
N LEU A 134 -8.28 -7.45 2.02
CA LEU A 134 -9.45 -6.73 2.52
C LEU A 134 -10.69 -7.60 2.44
N GLY A 135 -11.54 -7.53 3.47
CA GLY A 135 -12.90 -8.09 3.44
C GLY A 135 -13.92 -7.03 3.85
N GLY A 136 -15.20 -7.38 3.82
CA GLY A 136 -16.26 -6.45 4.23
C GLY A 136 -17.51 -7.13 4.77
N HIS A 137 -18.18 -6.45 5.70
CA HIS A 137 -19.48 -6.85 6.21
C HIS A 137 -20.45 -5.69 6.14
N TYR A 138 -21.65 -5.91 5.61
CA TYR A 138 -22.68 -4.87 5.61
C TYR A 138 -23.40 -4.83 6.94
N VAL A 139 -23.59 -3.62 7.45
CA VAL A 139 -24.14 -3.35 8.78
C VAL A 139 -25.30 -2.37 8.67
N GLY A 140 -26.51 -2.84 8.98
CA GLY A 140 -27.72 -2.01 8.99
C GLY A 140 -28.34 -1.93 7.60
N GLY A 141 -29.58 -1.42 7.54
CA GLY A 141 -30.36 -1.37 6.30
C GLY A 141 -30.65 -2.76 5.73
N ASP A 142 -31.03 -2.78 4.45
CA ASP A 142 -31.54 -3.98 3.77
C ASP A 142 -30.45 -5.04 3.53
N ASP A 143 -29.18 -4.63 3.49
CA ASP A 143 -28.04 -5.51 3.23
C ASP A 143 -27.37 -6.04 4.49
N HIS A 144 -27.95 -5.81 5.68
CA HIS A 144 -27.34 -6.21 6.94
C HIS A 144 -26.98 -7.71 6.96
N GLY A 145 -25.74 -8.02 7.35
CA GLY A 145 -25.24 -9.38 7.42
C GLY A 145 -24.68 -9.93 6.11
N THR A 146 -24.90 -9.25 4.98
CA THR A 146 -24.23 -9.58 3.72
C THR A 146 -22.71 -9.43 3.88
N VAL A 147 -21.96 -10.36 3.30
CA VAL A 147 -20.50 -10.38 3.35
C VAL A 147 -19.95 -10.04 1.96
N SER A 148 -19.07 -9.04 1.90
CA SER A 148 -18.22 -8.84 0.74
C SER A 148 -17.05 -9.80 0.84
N PRO A 149 -16.79 -10.62 -0.20
CA PRO A 149 -15.74 -11.62 -0.14
C PRO A 149 -14.38 -10.97 0.07
N THR A 150 -13.48 -11.69 0.71
CA THR A 150 -12.11 -11.24 0.88
C THR A 150 -11.46 -11.13 -0.50
N ARG A 151 -10.78 -10.01 -0.75
CA ARG A 151 -9.99 -9.78 -1.95
C ARG A 151 -8.55 -9.49 -1.58
N SER A 152 -7.65 -10.06 -2.33
CA SER A 152 -6.22 -9.76 -2.30
C SER A 152 -5.88 -8.82 -3.45
N PHE A 153 -5.21 -7.72 -3.15
CA PHE A 153 -4.82 -6.69 -4.11
C PHE A 153 -3.30 -6.66 -4.21
N GLU A 154 -2.78 -6.97 -5.39
CA GLU A 154 -1.38 -6.76 -5.68
C GLU A 154 -1.20 -5.32 -6.17
N VAL A 155 -0.48 -4.51 -5.39
CA VAL A 155 -0.14 -3.14 -5.74
C VAL A 155 1.35 -3.10 -6.06
N ARG A 156 1.69 -2.61 -7.25
CA ARG A 156 3.08 -2.46 -7.69
C ARG A 156 3.47 -1.01 -7.83
N CYS A 157 4.70 -0.72 -7.44
CA CYS A 157 5.38 0.51 -7.76
C CYS A 157 5.98 0.39 -9.16
N ASP A 158 5.56 1.26 -10.08
CA ASP A 158 6.16 1.40 -11.40
C ASP A 158 6.81 2.79 -11.57
N THR A 159 7.29 3.11 -12.77
CA THR A 159 7.96 4.40 -13.08
C THR A 159 7.04 5.63 -12.93
N THR A 160 5.74 5.43 -12.79
CA THR A 160 4.72 6.49 -12.67
C THR A 160 4.06 6.52 -11.28
N GLY A 161 4.37 5.57 -10.41
CA GLY A 161 3.87 5.50 -9.04
C GLY A 161 3.23 4.17 -8.69
N TRP A 162 2.56 4.13 -7.53
CA TRP A 162 1.81 2.98 -7.07
C TRP A 162 0.55 2.75 -7.90
N LYS A 163 0.29 1.49 -8.28
CA LYS A 163 -0.93 1.07 -8.99
C LYS A 163 -1.39 -0.31 -8.57
N VAL A 164 -2.70 -0.54 -8.58
CA VAL A 164 -3.26 -1.89 -8.46
C VAL A 164 -2.94 -2.65 -9.75
N ALA A 165 -2.05 -3.64 -9.65
CA ALA A 165 -1.65 -4.50 -10.75
C ALA A 165 -2.65 -5.64 -10.96
N ALA A 166 -3.14 -6.22 -9.86
CA ALA A 166 -4.12 -7.29 -9.88
C ALA A 166 -5.01 -7.28 -8.63
N SER A 167 -6.20 -7.87 -8.75
CA SER A 167 -7.07 -8.16 -7.61
C SER A 167 -7.69 -9.55 -7.77
N THR A 168 -7.63 -10.37 -6.73
CA THR A 168 -8.16 -11.74 -6.75
C THR A 168 -9.11 -11.93 -5.57
N THR A 169 -10.31 -12.46 -5.84
CA THR A 169 -11.24 -12.87 -4.80
C THR A 169 -10.76 -14.19 -4.17
N GLU A 170 -10.62 -14.21 -2.86
CA GLU A 170 -10.24 -15.40 -2.12
C GLU A 170 -11.46 -16.30 -1.89
N GLY A 171 -11.31 -17.61 -2.16
CA GLY A 171 -12.36 -18.59 -1.86
C GLY A 171 -13.44 -18.75 -2.94
N GLY A 172 -13.15 -18.40 -4.20
CA GLY A 172 -13.99 -18.81 -5.33
C GLY A 172 -13.83 -20.31 -5.61
N ALA A 173 -14.79 -21.10 -5.14
CA ALA A 173 -15.13 -22.42 -5.67
C ALA A 173 -16.56 -22.37 -6.19
#